data_AF-A0A147GMK4-F1
#
_entry.id   AF-A0A147GMK4-F1
#
_cell.length_a   1.000
_cell.length_b   1.000
_cell.length_c   1.000
_cell.angle_alpha   90.00
_cell.angle_beta   90.00
_cell.angle_gamma   90.00
#
_symmetry.space_group_name_H-M   'P 1'
#
loop_
_entity.id
_entity.type
_entity.pdbx_description
1 polymer ?
#
loop_
_entity_poly.entity_id
_entity_poly.type
_entity_poly.pdbx_seq_one_letter_code
_entity_poly.pdbx_strand_id
1 'polypeptide(L)' 'MPLEDLPKLRGKPPHVARYALLQETEWEWRWMQPPNTPMVFPAVLNDHQSVVRSGSSQNRSVEAP' A
#
# COMPACT_ATOMS: atom_id res chain seq x y z
N MET A 1 -0.24 3.35 13.44
CA MET A 1 1.01 4.05 13.08
C MET A 1 0.66 5.36 12.38
N PRO A 2 1.33 6.47 12.68
CA PRO A 2 1.03 7.77 12.09
C PRO A 2 1.50 7.85 10.63
N LEU A 3 0.80 8.62 9.81
CA LEU A 3 1.05 8.73 8.36
C LEU A 3 2.47 9.14 8.01
N GLU A 4 3.08 9.97 8.84
CA GLU A 4 4.41 10.54 8.64
C GLU A 4 5.55 9.52 8.65
N ASP A 5 5.33 8.33 9.22
CA ASP A 5 6.32 7.25 9.24
C ASP A 5 6.30 6.40 7.95
N LEU A 6 5.19 6.40 7.20
CA LEU A 6 5.05 5.62 5.96
C LEU A 6 5.96 6.12 4.81
N PRO A 7 6.03 7.44 4.50
CA PRO A 7 6.92 7.97 3.48
C PRO A 7 8.40 7.77 3.81
N LYS A 8 8.76 7.78 5.09
CA LYS A 8 10.14 7.54 5.53
C LYS A 8 10.56 6.08 5.35
N LEU A 9 9.62 5.14 5.45
CA LEU A 9 9.91 3.71 5.35
C LEU A 9 10.02 3.21 3.90
N ARG A 10 9.19 3.72 2.97
CA ARG A 10 9.11 3.21 1.58
C ARG A 10 8.94 4.27 0.49
N GLY A 11 9.08 5.56 0.81
CA GLY A 11 8.91 6.65 -0.15
C GLY A 11 7.44 6.96 -0.48
N LYS A 12 7.23 7.78 -1.53
CA LYS A 12 5.88 8.13 -1.99
C LYS A 12 5.14 6.89 -2.50
N PRO A 13 3.88 6.65 -2.11
CA PRO A 13 3.11 5.54 -2.63
C PRO A 13 2.93 5.69 -4.15
N PRO A 14 3.28 4.67 -4.95
CA PRO A 14 3.12 4.69 -6.40
C PRO A 14 1.65 4.70 -6.84
N HIS A 15 0.73 4.22 -5.99
CA HIS A 15 -0.71 4.27 -6.27
C HIS A 15 -1.50 4.69 -5.02
N VAL A 16 -2.45 5.62 -5.21
CA VAL A 16 -3.34 6.13 -4.16
C VAL A 16 -4.76 6.10 -4.68
N ALA A 17 -5.61 5.29 -4.05
CA ALA A 17 -7.05 5.23 -4.30
C ALA A 17 -7.81 5.81 -3.11
N ARG A 18 -8.83 6.62 -3.37
CA ARG A 18 -9.72 7.17 -2.32
C ARG A 18 -11.12 6.62 -2.50
N TYR A 19 -11.65 5.96 -1.48
CA TYR A 19 -13.00 5.45 -1.45
C TYR A 19 -13.88 6.38 -0.62
N ALA A 20 -14.48 7.38 -1.27
CA ALA A 20 -15.27 8.41 -0.61
C ALA A 20 -16.44 7.86 0.21
N LEU A 21 -17.05 6.74 -0.23
CA LEU A 21 -18.16 6.09 0.46
C LEU A 21 -17.73 5.41 1.77
N LEU A 22 -16.48 4.94 1.84
CA LEU A 22 -15.92 4.28 3.02
C LEU A 22 -15.09 5.23 3.89
N GLN A 23 -14.87 6.47 3.44
CA GLN A 23 -13.95 7.44 4.05
C GLN A 23 -12.54 6.85 4.26
N GLU A 24 -12.14 5.98 3.34
CA GLU A 24 -10.87 5.26 3.40
C GLU A 24 -10.00 5.67 2.21
N THR A 25 -8.71 5.87 2.50
CA THR A 25 -7.69 6.07 1.47
C THR A 25 -6.78 4.85 1.45
N GLU A 26 -6.71 4.17 0.33
CA GLU A 26 -5.82 3.04 0.13
C GLU A 26 -4.54 3.51 -0.59
N TRP A 27 -3.41 3.25 0.05
CA TRP A 27 -2.08 3.48 -0.50
C TRP A 27 -1.46 2.13 -0.81
N GLU A 28 -0.95 2.00 -2.02
CA GLU A 28 -0.34 0.76 -2.45
C GLU A 28 1.12 1.01 -2.86
N TRP A 29 2.03 0.23 -2.28
CA TRP A 29 3.42 0.19 -2.67
C TRP A 29 3.72 -1.12 -3.38
N ARG A 30 4.40 -1.03 -4.52
CA ARG A 30 4.87 -2.18 -5.29
C ARG A 30 6.40 -2.17 -5.33
N TRP A 31 7.02 -3.32 -5.13
CA TRP A 31 8.46 -3.49 -5.30
C TRP A 31 8.79 -4.91 -5.77
N MET A 32 9.97 -5.09 -6.34
CA MET A 32 10.51 -6.41 -6.66
C MET A 32 11.37 -6.88 -5.50
N GLN A 33 10.99 -7.98 -4.86
CA GLN A 33 11.85 -8.68 -3.92
C GLN A 33 12.80 -9.59 -4.72
N PRO A 34 14.13 -9.47 -4.55
CA PRO A 34 15.07 -10.39 -5.17
C PRO A 34 14.76 -11.85 -4.76
N PRO A 35 14.91 -12.83 -5.67
CA PRO A 35 15.47 -12.69 -7.01
C PRO A 35 14.48 -12.24 -8.11
N ASN A 36 13.16 -12.39 -7.96
CA ASN A 36 12.17 -11.95 -8.97
C ASN A 36 10.71 -12.03 -8.47
N THR A 37 10.46 -11.74 -7.19
CA THR A 37 9.11 -11.84 -6.61
C THR A 37 8.48 -10.45 -6.54
N PRO A 38 7.45 -10.15 -7.34
CA PRO A 38 6.73 -8.89 -7.21
C PRO A 38 5.94 -8.89 -5.90
N MET A 39 6.13 -7.84 -5.10
CA MET A 39 5.48 -7.65 -3.81
C MET A 39 4.59 -6.43 -3.86
N VAL A 40 3.49 -6.50 -3.13
CA VAL A 40 2.57 -5.40 -2.90
C VAL A 40 2.34 -5.21 -1.40
N PHE A 41 2.25 -3.96 -0.98
CA PHE A 41 1.85 -3.59 0.38
C PHE A 41 0.71 -2.60 0.27
N PRO A 42 -0.54 -3.01 0.44
CA PRO A 42 -1.63 -2.10 0.74
C PRO A 42 -1.53 -1.57 2.17
N ALA A 43 -1.73 -0.26 2.35
CA ALA A 43 -2.11 0.35 3.60
C ALA A 43 -3.39 1.16 3.42
N VAL A 44 -4.38 0.90 4.25
CA VAL A 44 -5.65 1.63 4.30
C VAL A 44 -5.58 2.62 5.45
N LEU A 45 -5.88 3.86 5.13
CA LEU A 45 -5.91 4.99 6.04
C LEU A 45 -7.35 5.44 6.24
N ASN A 46 -7.68 5.84 7.46
CA ASN A 46 -8.92 6.54 7.76
C ASN A 46 -8.79 8.06 7.48
N ASP A 47 -9.90 8.78 7.64
CA ASP A 47 -9.95 10.24 7.44
C ASP A 47 -8.96 11.02 8.32
N HIS A 48 -8.66 10.49 9.52
CA HIS A 48 -7.64 11.01 10.43
C HIS A 48 -6.20 10.67 10.02
N GLN A 49 -5.98 10.25 8.77
CA GLN A 49 -4.67 9.86 8.24
C GLN A 49 -3.97 8.77 9.08
N SER A 50 -4.72 7.96 9.81
CA SER A 50 -4.17 6.86 10.61
C SER A 50 -4.35 5.55 9.87
N VAL A 51 -3.31 4.72 9.86
CA VAL A 51 -3.39 3.39 9.23
C VAL A 51 -4.27 2.47 10.06
N VAL A 52 -5.34 1.99 9.45
CA VAL A 52 -6.31 1.06 10.06
C VAL A 52 -6.14 -0.37 9.59
N ARG A 53 -5.63 -0.58 8.36
CA ARG A 53 -5.30 -1.90 7.82
C ARG A 53 -4.02 -1.84 7.02
N SER A 54 -3.18 -2.85 7.12
CA SER A 54 -1.99 -2.99 6.28
C SER A 54 -1.61 -4.45 6.15
N GLY A 55 -1.06 -4.84 5.00
CA GLY A 55 -0.55 -6.18 4.80
C GLY A 55 0.44 -6.22 3.63
N SER A 56 1.46 -7.06 3.73
CA SER A 56 2.39 -7.31 2.62
C SER A 56 2.07 -8.66 1.99
N SER A 57 1.84 -8.68 0.69
CA SER A 57 1.53 -9.90 -0.05
C SER A 57 2.32 -9.94 -1.35
N GLN A 58 2.55 -11.14 -1.87
CA GLN A 58 3.04 -11.28 -3.24
C GLN A 58 1.97 -10.75 -4.20
N ASN A 59 2.39 -9.91 -5.14
CA ASN A 59 1.51 -9.39 -6.17
C ASN A 59 1.26 -10.48 -7.22
N ARG A 60 0.23 -11.30 -6.99
CA ARG A 60 -0.14 -12.40 -7.89
C ARG A 60 -0.75 -11.93 -9.21
N SER A 61 -1.15 -10.67 -9.32
CA SER A 61 -1.71 -10.12 -10.55
C SER A 61 -0.69 -10.02 -11.69
N VAL A 62 0.61 -10.14 -11.39
CA VAL A 62 1.69 -10.22 -12.39
C VAL A 62 1.92 -11.66 -12.90
N GLU A 63 1.24 -12.66 -12.31
CA GLU A 63 1.42 -14.08 -12.62
C GLU A 63 0.50 -14.59 -13.76
N ALA A 64 -0.23 -13.73 -14.47
CA ALA A 64 -1.14 -14.13 -15.54
C ALA A 64 -0.44 -14.16 -16.93
N PRO A 65 -0.26 -15.34 -17.56
CA PRO A 65 0.01 -15.47 -19.00
C PRO A 65 -1.25 -15.28 -19.87
#